data_AF-A0A6N6KF21-F1
#
_entry.id   AF-A0A6N6KF21-F1
#
_cell.length_a   1.000
_cell.length_b   1.000
_cell.length_c   1.000
_cell.angle_alpha   90.00
_cell.angle_beta   90.00
_cell.angle_gamma   90.00
#
_symmetry.space_group_name_H-M   'P 1'
#
loop_
_entity.id
_entity.type
_entity.pdbx_description
1 polymer ?
#
loop_
_entity_poly.entity_id
_entity_poly.type
_entity_poly.pdbx_seq_one_letter_code
_entity_poly.pdbx_strand_id
1 'polypeptide(L)'
;MMKRISFTLVLAAFFALSSFAQKDDPVLFTVEDTPIHVSEFSYIYGKTNGDKADFSKESIEEYLNLYVKFKLKVQKAKDLQIDTIPSLKQELEGYRRQLADSYLIDKGVADKLIREAYDRIQQDVEISHILIGCPEDAPPSDTLNAYNRIMEIRKELMDGADFSELARSKSTDQSAPNNS
;
A
#
# COMPACT_ATOMS: atom_id res chain seq x y z
N MET A 1 -30.18 -39.00 18.46
CA MET A 1 -30.01 -38.84 17.00
C MET A 1 -30.81 -37.67 16.44
N MET A 2 -32.09 -37.51 16.78
CA MET A 2 -32.96 -36.41 16.29
C MET A 2 -32.48 -34.98 16.61
N LYS A 3 -31.84 -34.73 17.76
CA LYS A 3 -31.31 -33.40 18.12
C LYS A 3 -30.13 -32.93 17.25
N ARG A 4 -29.32 -33.86 16.71
CA ARG A 4 -28.21 -33.54 15.80
C ARG A 4 -28.72 -33.18 14.40
N ILE A 5 -29.76 -33.87 13.94
CA ILE A 5 -30.44 -33.60 12.66
C ILE A 5 -31.11 -32.22 12.69
N SER A 6 -31.75 -31.85 13.80
CA SER A 6 -32.36 -30.53 13.98
C SER A 6 -31.34 -29.38 13.97
N PHE A 7 -30.13 -29.59 14.49
CA PHE A 7 -29.07 -28.58 14.50
C PHE A 7 -28.46 -28.35 13.11
N THR A 8 -28.27 -29.43 12.33
CA THR A 8 -27.84 -29.33 10.92
C THR A 8 -28.87 -28.63 10.02
N LEU A 9 -30.17 -28.80 10.30
CA LEU A 9 -31.24 -28.17 9.52
C LEU A 9 -31.34 -26.67 9.79
N VAL A 10 -31.12 -26.24 11.03
CA VAL A 10 -31.07 -24.82 11.41
C VAL A 10 -29.82 -24.13 10.85
N LEU A 11 -28.66 -24.81 10.86
CA LEU A 11 -27.42 -24.28 10.29
C LEU A 11 -27.49 -24.13 8.76
N ALA A 12 -28.15 -25.07 8.07
CA ALA A 12 -28.40 -24.98 6.62
C ALA A 12 -29.38 -23.84 6.26
N ALA A 13 -30.41 -23.62 7.09
CA ALA A 13 -31.34 -22.50 6.90
C ALA A 13 -30.65 -21.13 7.12
N PHE A 14 -29.68 -21.03 8.03
CA PHE A 14 -28.90 -19.81 8.26
C PHE A 14 -27.93 -19.52 7.10
N PHE A 15 -27.39 -20.55 6.45
CA PHE A 15 -26.55 -20.40 5.27
C PHE A 15 -27.35 -19.95 4.03
N ALA A 16 -28.60 -20.43 3.88
CA ALA A 16 -29.49 -20.04 2.77
C ALA A 16 -29.94 -18.57 2.82
N LEU A 17 -30.03 -17.97 4.01
CA LEU A 17 -30.38 -16.55 4.19
C LEU A 17 -29.22 -15.60 3.86
N SER A 18 -27.99 -16.09 3.79
CA SER A 18 -26.81 -15.28 3.43
C SER A 18 -26.62 -15.13 1.92
N SER A 19 -27.37 -15.88 1.10
CA SER A 19 -27.25 -15.86 -0.37
C SER A 19 -28.04 -14.73 -1.07
N PHE A 20 -28.88 -13.98 -0.35
CA PHE A 20 -29.70 -12.89 -0.91
C PHE A 20 -29.06 -11.49 -0.78
N ALA A 21 -27.74 -11.41 -0.54
CA ALA A 21 -27.03 -10.14 -0.40
C ALA A 21 -26.47 -9.57 -1.73
N GLN A 22 -26.76 -10.18 -2.88
CA GLN A 22 -26.41 -9.60 -4.18
C GLN A 22 -27.33 -8.42 -4.46
N LYS A 23 -26.81 -7.19 -4.34
CA LYS A 23 -27.48 -6.02 -4.89
C LYS A 23 -27.61 -6.21 -6.39
N ASP A 24 -28.84 -6.24 -6.89
CA ASP A 24 -29.11 -6.16 -8.32
C ASP A 24 -28.49 -4.88 -8.87
N ASP A 25 -27.57 -5.02 -9.81
CA ASP A 25 -27.00 -3.93 -10.60
C ASP A 25 -27.43 -4.10 -12.06
N PRO A 26 -28.59 -3.57 -12.45
CA PRO A 26 -29.16 -3.81 -13.77
C PRO A 26 -28.31 -3.17 -14.88
N VAL A 27 -28.35 -3.80 -16.06
CA VAL A 27 -27.74 -3.24 -17.28
C VAL A 27 -28.60 -2.07 -17.74
N LEU A 28 -27.99 -0.90 -17.88
CA LEU A 28 -28.64 0.32 -18.37
C LEU A 28 -28.69 0.34 -19.90
N PHE A 29 -27.55 0.02 -20.54
CA PHE A 29 -27.43 -0.16 -21.99
C PHE A 29 -26.20 -1.01 -22.31
N THR A 30 -26.09 -1.44 -23.56
CA THR A 30 -24.95 -2.23 -24.05
C THR A 30 -24.34 -1.55 -25.26
N VAL A 31 -23.02 -1.60 -25.39
CA VAL A 31 -22.30 -1.24 -26.62
C VAL A 31 -21.57 -2.50 -27.09
N GLU A 32 -21.98 -3.05 -28.24
CA GLU A 32 -21.59 -4.40 -28.69
C GLU A 32 -21.88 -5.44 -27.60
N ASP A 33 -20.88 -6.20 -27.16
CA ASP A 33 -20.98 -7.20 -26.08
C ASP A 33 -20.57 -6.65 -24.70
N THR A 34 -20.37 -5.33 -24.58
CA THR A 34 -19.99 -4.70 -23.30
C THR A 34 -21.23 -4.14 -22.61
N PRO A 35 -21.70 -4.74 -21.50
CA PRO A 35 -22.79 -4.17 -20.70
C PRO A 35 -22.31 -2.97 -19.90
N ILE A 36 -23.14 -1.95 -19.82
CA ILE A 36 -22.94 -0.77 -18.97
C ILE A 36 -24.03 -0.77 -17.93
N HIS A 37 -23.64 -0.82 -16.66
CA HIS A 37 -24.55 -0.96 -15.54
C HIS A 37 -25.04 0.38 -15.00
N VAL A 38 -26.18 0.35 -14.31
CA VAL A 38 -26.74 1.54 -13.64
C VAL A 38 -25.76 2.08 -12.61
N SER A 39 -25.09 1.23 -11.82
CA SER A 39 -24.13 1.69 -10.80
C SER A 39 -22.95 2.47 -11.40
N GLU A 40 -22.40 2.01 -12.54
CA GLU A 40 -21.31 2.68 -13.25
C GLU A 40 -21.76 4.06 -13.73
N PHE A 41 -22.93 4.12 -14.38
CA PHE A 41 -23.47 5.38 -14.89
C PHE A 41 -23.74 6.36 -13.75
N SER A 42 -24.40 5.92 -12.67
CA SER A 42 -24.70 6.77 -11.52
C SER A 42 -23.43 7.29 -10.84
N TYR A 43 -22.40 6.46 -10.70
CA TYR A 43 -21.10 6.89 -10.17
C TYR A 43 -20.45 7.95 -11.05
N ILE A 44 -20.39 7.73 -12.36
CA ILE A 44 -19.75 8.65 -13.31
C ILE A 44 -20.52 9.96 -13.44
N TYR A 45 -21.86 9.92 -13.48
CA TYR A 45 -22.73 11.10 -13.46
C TYR A 45 -22.49 11.93 -12.21
N GLY A 46 -22.54 11.32 -11.02
CA GLY A 46 -22.33 12.01 -9.76
C GLY A 46 -20.92 12.60 -9.67
N LYS A 47 -19.89 11.85 -10.08
CA LYS A 47 -18.50 12.32 -10.06
C LYS A 47 -18.24 13.49 -11.02
N THR A 48 -18.87 13.47 -12.20
CA THR A 48 -18.66 14.49 -13.23
C THR A 48 -19.41 15.79 -12.90
N ASN A 49 -20.63 15.68 -12.40
CA ASN A 49 -21.46 16.84 -12.10
C ASN A 49 -21.24 17.39 -10.67
N GLY A 50 -20.67 16.59 -9.76
CA GLY A 50 -20.32 17.01 -8.40
C GLY A 50 -21.52 17.56 -7.64
N ASP A 51 -21.35 18.73 -7.01
CA ASP A 51 -22.41 19.42 -6.25
C ASP A 51 -23.62 19.85 -7.09
N LYS A 52 -23.50 19.82 -8.43
CA LYS A 52 -24.58 20.16 -9.37
C LYS A 52 -25.38 18.93 -9.84
N ALA A 53 -25.06 17.73 -9.36
CA ALA A 53 -25.79 16.52 -9.68
C ALA A 53 -27.18 16.56 -9.02
N ASP A 54 -28.18 17.11 -9.72
CA ASP A 54 -29.55 17.23 -9.21
C ASP A 54 -30.40 15.98 -9.43
N PHE A 55 -29.90 15.03 -10.25
CA PHE A 55 -30.59 13.79 -10.62
C PHE A 55 -32.01 14.03 -11.18
N SER A 56 -32.26 15.22 -11.73
CA SER A 56 -33.46 15.49 -12.52
C SER A 56 -33.49 14.60 -13.76
N LYS A 57 -34.68 14.28 -14.22
CA LYS A 57 -34.85 13.44 -15.41
C LYS A 57 -34.14 14.05 -16.62
N GLU A 58 -34.30 15.36 -16.79
CA GLU A 58 -33.70 16.13 -17.86
C GLU A 58 -32.17 16.06 -17.82
N SER A 59 -31.55 16.28 -16.64
CA SER A 59 -30.09 16.21 -16.48
C SER A 59 -29.55 14.80 -16.74
N ILE A 60 -30.24 13.78 -16.22
CA ILE A 60 -29.88 12.37 -16.42
C ILE A 60 -29.95 12.01 -17.91
N GLU A 61 -31.04 12.36 -18.59
CA GLU A 61 -31.23 12.05 -20.02
C GLU A 61 -30.21 12.77 -20.90
N GLU A 62 -29.90 14.04 -20.61
CA GLU A 62 -28.85 14.78 -21.33
C GLU A 62 -27.48 14.10 -21.16
N TYR A 63 -27.11 13.79 -19.92
CA TYR A 63 -25.83 13.15 -19.64
C TYR A 63 -25.76 11.72 -20.19
N LEU A 64 -26.86 10.95 -20.14
CA LEU A 64 -26.95 9.62 -20.72
C LEU A 64 -26.65 9.65 -22.22
N ASN A 65 -27.22 10.61 -22.96
CA ASN A 65 -26.94 10.78 -24.38
C ASN A 65 -25.46 11.08 -24.66
N LEU A 66 -24.83 11.93 -23.86
CA LEU A 66 -23.39 12.21 -23.96
C LEU A 66 -22.55 10.97 -23.68
N TYR A 67 -22.92 10.23 -22.64
CA TYR A 67 -22.20 9.05 -22.18
C TYR A 67 -22.31 7.88 -23.17
N VAL A 68 -23.47 7.64 -23.76
CA VAL A 68 -23.65 6.67 -24.87
C VAL A 68 -22.75 7.04 -26.05
N LYS A 69 -22.75 8.31 -26.49
CA LYS A 69 -21.86 8.78 -27.57
C LYS A 69 -20.39 8.59 -27.23
N PHE A 70 -20.00 8.85 -25.97
CA PHE A 70 -18.64 8.61 -25.49
C PHE A 70 -18.25 7.13 -25.59
N LYS A 71 -19.09 6.21 -25.08
CA LYS A 71 -18.83 4.76 -25.14
C LYS A 71 -18.74 4.25 -26.58
N LEU A 72 -19.59 4.73 -27.48
CA LEU A 72 -19.51 4.41 -28.91
C LEU A 72 -18.18 4.86 -29.54
N LYS A 73 -17.69 6.07 -29.21
CA LYS A 73 -16.39 6.55 -29.69
C LYS A 73 -15.24 5.71 -29.15
N VAL A 74 -15.29 5.32 -27.88
CA VAL A 74 -14.29 4.44 -27.27
C VAL A 74 -14.29 3.07 -27.96
N GLN A 75 -15.46 2.49 -28.20
CA GLN A 75 -15.56 1.23 -28.94
C GLN A 75 -14.95 1.35 -30.33
N LYS A 76 -15.32 2.40 -31.09
CA LYS A 76 -14.74 2.63 -32.42
C LYS A 76 -13.21 2.78 -32.39
N ALA A 77 -12.66 3.42 -31.36
CA ALA A 77 -11.22 3.55 -31.19
C ALA A 77 -10.53 2.20 -30.94
N LYS A 78 -11.17 1.30 -30.17
CA LYS A 78 -10.71 -0.08 -29.95
C LYS A 78 -10.78 -0.92 -31.23
N ASP A 79 -11.84 -0.77 -32.02
CA ASP A 79 -11.96 -1.46 -33.32
C ASP A 79 -10.83 -1.03 -34.27
N LEU A 80 -10.38 0.22 -34.16
CA LEU A 80 -9.23 0.77 -34.88
C LEU A 80 -7.87 0.45 -34.23
N GLN A 81 -7.86 -0.35 -33.15
CA GLN A 81 -6.67 -0.75 -32.39
C GLN A 81 -5.84 0.43 -31.85
N ILE A 82 -6.48 1.58 -31.60
CA ILE A 82 -5.80 2.77 -31.09
C ILE A 82 -5.23 2.51 -29.68
N ASP A 83 -5.87 1.63 -28.91
CA ASP A 83 -5.43 1.14 -27.60
C ASP A 83 -4.13 0.31 -27.66
N THR A 84 -3.68 -0.08 -28.85
CA THR A 84 -2.44 -0.85 -29.03
C THR A 84 -1.20 0.01 -29.25
N ILE A 85 -1.38 1.32 -29.49
CA ILE A 85 -0.30 2.28 -29.81
C ILE A 85 0.70 2.35 -28.64
N PRO A 86 2.03 2.26 -28.91
CA PRO A 86 3.05 2.28 -27.86
C PRO A 86 3.01 3.51 -26.94
N SER A 87 2.82 4.71 -27.49
CA SER A 87 2.75 5.95 -26.69
C SER A 87 1.58 5.94 -25.71
N LEU A 88 0.40 5.49 -26.15
CA LEU A 88 -0.79 5.39 -25.29
C LEU A 88 -0.60 4.33 -24.19
N LYS A 89 0.01 3.19 -24.51
CA LYS A 89 0.37 2.18 -23.49
C LYS A 89 1.32 2.75 -22.45
N GLN A 90 2.35 3.49 -22.88
CA GLN A 90 3.31 4.11 -21.98
C GLN A 90 2.65 5.14 -21.06
N GLU A 91 1.75 5.97 -21.60
CA GLU A 91 0.96 6.94 -20.83
C GLU A 91 0.05 6.25 -19.81
N LEU A 92 -0.68 5.22 -20.23
CA LEU A 92 -1.57 4.43 -19.36
C LEU A 92 -0.78 3.77 -18.21
N GLU A 93 0.39 3.23 -18.49
CA GLU A 93 1.29 2.68 -17.46
C GLU A 93 1.79 3.74 -16.48
N GLY A 94 1.99 4.97 -16.95
CA GLY A 94 2.29 6.12 -16.08
C GLY A 94 1.15 6.41 -15.10
N TYR A 95 -0.08 6.51 -15.59
CA TYR A 95 -1.25 6.74 -14.73
C TYR A 95 -1.49 5.60 -13.74
N ARG A 96 -1.28 4.35 -14.17
CA ARG A 96 -1.38 3.18 -13.27
C ARG A 96 -0.40 3.25 -12.12
N ARG A 97 0.87 3.58 -12.39
CA ARG A 97 1.90 3.73 -11.34
C ARG A 97 1.54 4.82 -10.33
N GLN A 98 1.15 6.01 -10.82
CA GLN A 98 0.75 7.12 -9.94
C GLN A 98 -0.42 6.77 -9.03
N LEU A 99 -1.41 6.01 -9.54
CA LEU A 99 -2.52 5.56 -8.72
C LEU A 99 -2.10 4.45 -7.75
N ALA A 100 -1.27 3.51 -8.19
CA ALA A 100 -0.81 2.39 -7.38
C ALA A 100 -0.04 2.84 -6.13
N ASP A 101 0.79 3.88 -6.23
CA ASP A 101 1.58 4.38 -5.09
C ASP A 101 0.71 4.68 -3.85
N SER A 102 -0.47 5.27 -4.04
CA SER A 102 -1.41 5.55 -2.93
C SER A 102 -2.03 4.30 -2.30
N TYR A 103 -2.01 3.16 -2.98
CA TYR A 103 -2.53 1.87 -2.50
C TYR A 103 -1.41 0.92 -2.02
N LEU A 104 -0.17 1.13 -2.48
CA LEU A 104 1.00 0.35 -2.10
C LEU A 104 1.59 0.77 -0.75
N ILE A 105 1.32 2.00 -0.30
CA ILE A 105 1.66 2.40 1.07
C ILE A 105 0.73 1.64 2.03
N ASP A 106 1.29 0.63 2.68
CA ASP A 106 0.62 -0.07 3.78
C ASP A 106 0.40 0.92 4.93
N LYS A 107 -0.84 1.39 5.06
CA LYS A 107 -1.24 2.32 6.11
C LYS A 107 -0.93 1.79 7.50
N GLY A 108 -0.94 0.48 7.71
CA GLY A 108 -0.58 -0.15 8.99
C GLY A 108 0.90 0.01 9.33
N VAL A 109 1.80 -0.13 8.34
CA VAL A 109 3.24 0.11 8.53
C VAL A 109 3.50 1.59 8.79
N ALA A 110 2.88 2.48 8.01
CA ALA A 110 3.02 3.92 8.18
C ALA A 110 2.56 4.38 9.57
N ASP A 111 1.38 3.96 10.03
CA ASP A 111 0.85 4.33 11.34
C ASP A 111 1.72 3.83 12.49
N LYS A 112 2.31 2.63 12.36
CA LYS A 112 3.24 2.09 13.35
C LYS A 112 4.50 2.95 13.45
N LEU A 113 5.10 3.32 12.31
CA LEU A 113 6.30 4.14 12.28
C LEU A 113 6.04 5.57 12.81
N ILE A 114 4.87 6.14 12.52
CA ILE A 114 4.46 7.44 13.05
C ILE A 114 4.36 7.40 14.58
N ARG A 115 3.73 6.35 15.14
CA ARG A 115 3.65 6.19 16.59
C ARG A 115 5.02 5.98 17.22
N GLU A 116 5.85 5.13 16.62
CA GLU A 116 7.22 4.88 17.11
C GLU A 116 8.05 6.17 17.14
N ALA A 117 7.97 7.00 16.09
CA ALA A 117 8.63 8.31 16.06
C ALA A 117 8.08 9.26 17.13
N TYR A 118 6.76 9.32 17.32
CA TYR A 118 6.13 10.13 18.35
C TYR A 118 6.55 9.71 19.77
N ASP A 119 6.58 8.40 20.04
CA ASP A 119 6.98 7.86 21.33
C ASP A 119 8.47 8.15 21.61
N ARG A 120 9.34 8.07 20.59
CA ARG A 120 10.76 8.43 20.71
C ARG A 120 10.98 9.91 21.03
N ILE A 121 10.14 10.80 20.51
CA ILE A 121 10.26 12.25 20.77
C ILE A 121 9.93 12.59 22.24
N GLN A 122 9.18 11.75 22.95
CA GLN A 122 8.82 12.02 24.35
C GLN A 122 10.00 11.83 25.32
N GLN A 123 11.09 11.20 24.88
CA GLN A 123 12.23 10.90 25.72
C GLN A 123 13.54 11.22 25.01
N ASP A 124 14.31 12.15 25.59
CA ASP A 124 15.70 12.35 25.22
C ASP A 124 16.59 11.33 25.92
N VAL A 125 17.49 10.69 25.15
CA VAL A 125 18.47 9.74 25.66
C VAL A 125 19.84 10.17 25.16
N GLU A 126 20.77 10.38 26.09
CA GLU A 126 22.18 10.60 25.79
C GLU A 126 22.85 9.24 25.61
N ILE A 127 23.42 8.99 24.43
CA ILE A 127 24.03 7.70 24.06
C ILE A 127 25.40 7.97 23.45
N SER A 128 26.38 7.19 23.91
CA SER A 128 27.68 7.06 23.26
C SER A 128 27.80 5.66 22.66
N HIS A 129 28.49 5.52 21.53
CA HIS A 129 28.64 4.22 20.84
C HIS A 129 30.08 3.95 20.43
N ILE A 130 30.40 2.66 20.31
CA ILE A 130 31.64 2.16 19.71
C ILE A 130 31.22 1.34 18.49
N LEU A 131 31.74 1.68 17.32
CA LEU A 131 31.46 1.00 16.06
C LEU A 131 32.70 0.26 15.59
N ILE A 132 32.54 -0.97 15.11
CA ILE A 132 33.56 -1.65 14.31
C ILE A 132 32.96 -1.88 12.92
N GLY A 133 33.50 -1.17 11.93
CA GLY A 133 33.02 -1.17 10.56
C GLY A 133 33.26 -2.52 9.90
N CYS A 134 32.23 -2.99 9.19
CA CYS A 134 32.28 -4.17 8.34
C CYS A 134 31.62 -3.79 7.01
N PRO A 135 32.30 -3.94 5.86
CA PRO A 135 31.68 -3.75 4.56
C PRO A 135 30.46 -4.65 4.36
N GLU A 136 29.49 -4.19 3.56
CA GLU A 136 28.25 -4.92 3.28
C GLU A 136 28.51 -6.23 2.52
N ASP A 137 29.55 -6.26 1.70
CA ASP A 137 30.01 -7.39 0.88
C ASP A 137 31.21 -8.15 1.52
N ALA A 138 31.45 -7.95 2.81
CA ALA A 138 32.59 -8.55 3.51
C ALA A 138 32.55 -10.08 3.48
N PRO A 139 33.69 -10.77 3.25
CA PRO A 139 33.74 -12.21 3.36
C PRO A 139 33.51 -12.66 4.82
N PRO A 140 33.08 -13.92 5.06
CA PRO A 140 32.78 -14.41 6.42
C PRO A 140 33.92 -14.26 7.42
N SER A 141 35.19 -14.30 6.96
CA SER A 141 36.36 -14.06 7.79
C SER A 141 36.39 -12.65 8.39
N ASP A 142 35.99 -11.65 7.62
CA ASP A 142 36.06 -10.25 8.02
C ASP A 142 34.91 -9.88 8.96
N THR A 143 33.73 -10.46 8.76
CA THR A 143 32.63 -10.37 9.74
C THR A 143 33.01 -11.01 11.07
N LEU A 144 33.66 -12.18 11.05
CA LEU A 144 34.13 -12.85 12.26
C LEU A 144 35.20 -12.00 12.98
N ASN A 145 36.13 -11.40 12.24
CA ASN A 145 37.13 -10.50 12.79
C ASN A 145 36.48 -9.26 13.45
N ALA A 146 35.50 -8.63 12.78
CA ALA A 146 34.76 -7.50 13.34
C ALA A 146 34.01 -7.88 14.62
N TYR A 147 33.35 -9.04 14.62
CA TYR A 147 32.66 -9.58 15.79
C TYR A 147 33.61 -9.84 16.96
N ASN A 148 34.75 -10.50 16.71
CA ASN A 148 35.72 -10.77 17.76
C ASN A 148 36.28 -9.48 18.38
N ARG A 149 36.58 -8.48 17.54
CA ARG A 149 37.05 -7.17 18.00
C ARG A 149 36.03 -6.46 18.89
N ILE A 150 34.75 -6.42 18.51
CA ILE A 150 33.73 -5.77 19.36
C ILE A 150 33.48 -6.56 20.66
N MET A 151 33.62 -7.89 20.64
CA MET A 151 33.51 -8.73 21.83
C MET A 151 34.69 -8.55 22.80
N GLU A 152 35.91 -8.35 22.28
CA GLU A 152 37.08 -8.00 23.08
C GLU A 152 36.89 -6.63 23.77
N ILE A 153 36.45 -5.62 23.02
CA ILE A 153 36.13 -4.29 23.58
C ILE A 153 35.05 -4.41 24.66
N ARG A 154 33.99 -5.19 24.40
CA ARG A 154 32.94 -5.45 25.38
C ARG A 154 33.51 -6.08 26.65
N LYS A 155 34.44 -7.03 26.52
CA LYS A 155 35.08 -7.67 27.68
C LYS A 155 35.87 -6.65 28.51
N GLU A 156 36.69 -5.82 27.86
CA GLU A 156 37.44 -4.77 28.54
C GLU A 156 36.52 -3.78 29.28
N LEU A 157 35.39 -3.42 28.68
CA LEU A 157 34.36 -2.59 29.32
C LEU A 157 33.75 -3.26 30.56
N MET A 158 33.48 -4.57 30.50
CA MET A 158 32.98 -5.31 31.66
C MET A 158 34.02 -5.47 32.77
N ASP A 159 35.31 -5.48 32.40
CA ASP A 159 36.44 -5.51 33.32
C ASP A 159 36.78 -4.13 33.90
N GLY A 160 36.04 -3.07 33.52
CA GLY A 160 36.11 -1.72 34.11
C GLY A 160 36.95 -0.70 33.34
N ALA A 161 37.30 -0.97 32.08
CA ALA A 161 37.97 0.01 31.22
C ALA A 161 37.09 1.24 30.93
N ASP A 162 37.72 2.38 30.69
CA ASP A 162 37.03 3.64 30.38
C ASP A 162 36.39 3.60 28.98
N PHE A 163 35.11 3.97 28.89
CA PHE A 163 34.37 3.91 27.63
C PHE A 163 34.88 4.93 26.61
N SER A 164 35.13 6.18 27.03
CA SER A 164 35.57 7.25 26.15
C SER A 164 36.97 6.98 25.57
N GLU A 165 37.87 6.39 26.36
CA GLU A 165 39.19 5.96 25.90
C GLU A 165 39.09 4.84 24.86
N LEU A 166 38.27 3.82 25.10
CA LEU A 166 38.06 2.73 24.15
C LEU A 166 37.34 3.19 22.89
N ALA A 167 36.38 4.12 23.00
CA ALA A 167 35.71 4.71 21.86
C ALA A 167 36.70 5.48 20.97
N ARG A 168 37.56 6.32 21.55
CA ARG A 168 38.57 7.09 20.79
C ARG A 168 39.63 6.22 20.15
N SER A 169 40.07 5.16 20.83
CA SER A 169 41.20 4.34 20.39
C SER A 169 40.79 3.19 19.46
N LYS A 170 39.59 2.62 19.64
CA LYS A 170 39.18 1.37 18.98
C LYS A 170 37.93 1.49 18.10
N SER A 171 37.12 2.55 18.22
CA SER A 171 35.99 2.77 17.33
C SER A 171 36.48 3.14 15.93
N THR A 172 35.82 2.60 14.90
CA THR A 172 36.04 2.95 13.50
C THR A 172 35.06 4.02 13.01
N ASP A 173 34.17 4.52 13.87
CA ASP A 173 33.34 5.66 13.52
C ASP A 173 34.20 6.93 13.45
N GLN A 174 34.16 7.63 12.32
CA GLN A 174 34.86 8.89 12.10
C GLN A 174 34.44 9.99 13.09
N SER A 175 33.24 9.87 13.68
CA SER A 175 32.70 10.80 14.68
C SER A 175 33.19 10.53 16.11
N ALA A 176 33.80 9.38 16.37
CA ALA A 176 34.23 8.95 17.72
C ALA A 176 35.18 9.94 18.43
N PRO A 177 36.13 10.62 17.75
CA PRO A 177 37.00 11.60 18.41
C PRO A 177 36.25 12.85 18.91
N ASN A 178 35.10 13.17 18.32
CA ASN A 178 34.36 14.41 18.59
C ASN A 178 33.13 14.22 19.49
N ASN A 179 32.81 12.97 19.88
CA ASN A 179 31.56 12.62 20.58
C ASN A 179 31.80 11.72 21.82
N SER A 180 32.91 11.95 22.53
CA SER A 180 33.40 11.13 23.65
C SER A 180 33.67 11.92 24.93
#